data_AF-E0XMK2-F1
#
_entry.id   AF-E0XMK2-F1
#
_cell.length_a   1.000
_cell.length_b   1.000
_cell.length_c   1.000
_cell.angle_alpha   90.00
_cell.angle_beta   90.00
_cell.angle_gamma   90.00
#
_symmetry.space_group_name_H-M   'P 1'
#
loop_
_entity.id
_entity.type
_entity.pdbx_description
1 polymer ?
#
loop_
_entity_poly.entity_id
_entity_poly.type
_entity_poly.pdbx_seq_one_letter_code
_entity_poly.pdbx_strand_id
1 'polypeptide(L)'
;WFLTCEPPLHLNKPTLEEIKQYRDESDQFYGAPESFLQTHLGVDLPYPQHLVVFEPLESLMNELKGYHECQRFFNSYFHWDSRRNGDVIVYCRD
;
A
#
# COMPACT_ATOMS: atom_id res chain seq x y z
N TRP A 1 6.48 -3.46 -8.79
CA TRP A 1 5.22 -2.71 -8.76
C TRP A 1 5.13 -2.02 -7.41
N PHE A 2 4.44 -0.89 -7.34
CA PHE A 2 4.21 -0.10 -6.13
C PHE A 2 2.81 0.52 -6.24
N LEU A 3 2.21 0.87 -5.10
CA LEU A 3 0.92 1.55 -5.06
C LEU A 3 1.03 2.92 -5.72
N THR A 4 0.22 3.14 -6.74
CA THR A 4 0.18 4.34 -7.54
C THR A 4 -0.82 5.35 -6.98
N CYS A 5 -0.59 6.63 -7.29
CA CYS A 5 -1.48 7.74 -6.92
C CYS A 5 -1.88 8.50 -8.19
N GLU A 6 -2.42 7.79 -9.18
CA GLU A 6 -2.74 8.41 -10.46
C GLU A 6 -3.91 9.39 -10.32
N PRO A 7 -3.88 10.57 -10.96
CA PRO A 7 -5.05 11.45 -11.03
C PRO A 7 -6.11 10.89 -11.98
N PRO A 8 -7.39 11.34 -11.90
CA PRO A 8 -8.51 10.81 -12.68
C PRO A 8 -8.52 11.29 -14.15
N LEU A 9 -7.41 11.15 -14.87
CA LEU A 9 -7.25 11.64 -16.25
C LEU A 9 -8.09 10.87 -17.26
N HIS A 10 -8.55 9.66 -16.89
CA HIS A 10 -9.46 8.85 -17.70
C HIS A 10 -10.91 9.38 -17.69
N LEU A 11 -11.26 10.26 -16.75
CA LEU A 11 -12.57 10.88 -16.73
C LEU A 11 -12.65 11.98 -17.79
N ASN A 12 -13.53 11.81 -18.78
CA ASN A 12 -13.73 12.79 -19.84
C ASN A 12 -14.70 13.90 -19.38
N LYS A 13 -14.16 15.06 -18.98
CA LYS A 13 -14.92 16.21 -18.44
C LYS A 13 -15.79 15.82 -17.23
N PRO A 14 -15.17 15.33 -16.13
CA PRO A 14 -15.92 14.89 -14.96
C PRO A 14 -16.69 16.04 -14.33
N THR A 15 -17.85 15.70 -13.78
CA THR A 15 -18.59 16.54 -12.85
C THR A 15 -17.83 16.69 -11.53
N LEU A 16 -18.18 17.72 -10.75
CA LEU A 16 -17.60 17.90 -9.41
C LEU A 16 -17.88 16.72 -8.47
N GLU A 17 -18.99 16.01 -8.68
CA GLU A 17 -19.35 14.87 -7.86
C GLU A 17 -18.48 13.65 -8.19
N GLU A 18 -18.22 13.39 -9.47
CA GLU A 18 -17.29 12.34 -9.90
C GLU A 18 -15.87 12.60 -9.40
N ILE A 19 -15.40 13.85 -9.42
CA ILE A 19 -14.08 14.21 -8.87
C ILE A 19 -14.01 13.93 -7.37
N LYS A 20 -15.07 14.24 -6.61
CA LYS A 20 -15.11 14.02 -5.15
C LYS A 20 -15.13 12.54 -4.79
N GLN A 21 -15.73 11.70 -5.64
CA GLN A 21 -15.82 10.27 -5.41
C GLN A 21 -14.61 9.51 -5.94
N TYR A 22 -13.73 10.17 -6.69
CA TYR A 22 -12.53 9.55 -7.21
C TYR A 22 -11.62 9.04 -6.07
N ARG A 23 -11.10 7.82 -6.26
CA ARG A 23 -10.12 7.19 -5.37
C ARG A 23 -9.08 6.47 -6.20
N ASP A 24 -7.81 6.86 -6.02
CA ASP A 24 -6.69 6.17 -6.68
C ASP A 24 -6.37 4.82 -5.99
N GLU A 25 -5.38 4.09 -6.52
CA GLU A 25 -4.98 2.78 -5.98
C GLU A 25 -4.50 2.89 -4.53
N SER A 26 -3.70 3.91 -4.21
CA SER A 26 -3.25 4.19 -2.85
C SER A 26 -4.43 4.49 -1.91
N ASP A 27 -5.40 5.32 -2.33
CA ASP A 27 -6.59 5.59 -1.55
C ASP A 27 -7.35 4.29 -1.26
N GLN A 28 -7.58 3.47 -2.28
CA GLN A 28 -8.27 2.19 -2.14
C GLN A 28 -7.56 1.28 -1.13
N PHE A 29 -6.23 1.14 -1.26
CA PHE A 29 -5.41 0.39 -0.31
C PHE A 29 -5.54 0.91 1.11
N TYR A 30 -5.27 2.20 1.36
CA TYR A 30 -5.33 2.76 2.72
C TYR A 30 -6.74 2.82 3.31
N GLY A 31 -7.79 2.72 2.49
CA GLY A 31 -9.18 2.62 2.96
C GLY A 31 -9.53 1.26 3.56
N ALA A 32 -8.96 0.17 3.05
CA ALA A 32 -9.17 -1.19 3.54
C ALA A 32 -7.98 -2.12 3.19
N PRO A 33 -6.83 -1.99 3.87
CA PRO A 33 -5.60 -2.66 3.45
C PRO A 33 -5.69 -4.19 3.40
N GLU A 34 -6.30 -4.81 4.41
CA GLU A 34 -6.49 -6.28 4.45
C GLU A 34 -7.33 -6.77 3.27
N SER A 35 -8.48 -6.14 3.06
CA SER A 35 -9.39 -6.49 1.95
C SER A 35 -8.74 -6.25 0.60
N PHE A 36 -7.95 -5.18 0.46
CA PHE A 36 -7.20 -4.90 -0.78
C PHE A 36 -6.23 -6.04 -1.09
N LEU A 37 -5.40 -6.44 -0.13
CA LEU A 37 -4.44 -7.54 -0.34
C LEU A 37 -5.15 -8.85 -0.68
N GLN A 38 -6.22 -9.19 0.03
CA GLN A 38 -7.01 -10.40 -0.23
C GLN A 38 -7.68 -10.40 -1.61
N THR A 39 -8.09 -9.23 -2.09
CA THR A 39 -8.79 -9.08 -3.38
C THR A 39 -7.82 -9.12 -4.55
N HIS A 40 -6.65 -8.48 -4.41
CA HIS A 40 -5.78 -8.21 -5.54
C HIS A 40 -4.54 -9.12 -5.64
N LEU A 41 -3.94 -9.53 -4.51
CA LEU A 41 -2.72 -10.35 -4.55
C LEU A 41 -3.02 -11.78 -5.04
N GLY A 42 -2.34 -12.16 -6.11
CA GLY A 42 -2.53 -13.43 -6.81
C GLY A 42 -3.68 -13.42 -7.81
N VAL A 43 -4.39 -12.30 -7.98
CA VAL A 43 -5.50 -12.15 -8.92
C VAL A 43 -5.07 -11.26 -10.08
N ASP A 44 -5.00 -9.95 -9.86
CA ASP A 44 -4.53 -8.94 -10.80
C ASP A 44 -3.15 -8.39 -10.44
N LEU A 45 -2.74 -8.52 -9.18
CA LEU A 45 -1.38 -8.24 -8.73
C LEU A 45 -0.58 -9.53 -8.50
N PRO A 46 0.69 -9.60 -8.94
CA PRO A 46 1.51 -10.77 -8.68
C PRO A 46 1.89 -10.84 -7.19
N TYR A 47 2.15 -12.04 -6.68
CA TYR A 47 2.83 -12.21 -5.38
C TYR A 47 4.30 -11.77 -5.51
N PRO A 48 4.73 -10.65 -4.92
CA PRO A 48 6.10 -10.19 -5.04
C PRO A 48 7.09 -11.11 -4.30
N GLN A 49 8.38 -11.04 -4.67
CA GLN A 49 9.43 -11.67 -3.85
C GLN A 49 9.75 -10.86 -2.60
N HIS A 50 9.55 -9.54 -2.67
CA HIS A 50 9.87 -8.60 -1.61
C HIS A 50 8.73 -7.59 -1.47
N LEU A 51 8.27 -7.37 -0.25
CA LEU A 51 7.37 -6.30 0.12
C LEU A 51 8.17 -5.27 0.91
N VAL A 52 8.10 -4.01 0.49
CA VAL A 52 8.75 -2.90 1.18
C VAL A 52 7.66 -2.00 1.71
N VAL A 53 7.59 -1.85 3.03
CA VAL A 53 6.54 -1.09 3.71
C VAL A 53 7.14 -0.15 4.75
N PHE A 54 6.37 0.85 5.17
CA PHE A 54 6.68 1.60 6.38
C PHE A 54 6.11 0.89 7.61
N GLU A 55 6.72 1.12 8.76
CA GLU A 55 6.36 0.56 10.07
C GLU A 55 4.85 0.59 10.42
N PRO A 56 4.05 1.62 10.06
CA PRO A 56 2.61 1.61 10.31
C PRO A 56 1.84 0.43 9.66
N LEU A 57 2.41 -0.22 8.63
CA LEU A 57 1.84 -1.39 7.98
C LEU A 57 2.37 -2.72 8.53
N GLU A 58 3.23 -2.69 9.55
CA GLU A 58 3.86 -3.89 10.13
C GLU A 58 2.81 -4.91 10.61
N SER A 59 1.79 -4.46 11.35
CA SER A 59 0.73 -5.35 11.84
C SER A 59 0.02 -6.08 10.70
N LEU A 60 -0.22 -5.38 9.58
CA LEU A 60 -0.86 -5.95 8.39
C LEU A 60 0.04 -7.00 7.73
N MET A 61 1.34 -6.70 7.60
CA MET A 61 2.29 -7.63 6.98
C MET A 61 2.52 -8.88 7.84
N ASN A 62 2.45 -8.75 9.16
CA ASN A 62 2.59 -9.88 10.08
C ASN A 62 1.44 -10.90 9.97
N GLU A 63 0.29 -10.50 9.45
CA GLU A 63 -0.85 -11.39 9.17
C GLU A 63 -0.77 -12.05 7.79
N LEU A 64 0.09 -11.53 6.89
CA LEU A 64 0.24 -12.04 5.54
C LEU A 64 1.09 -13.32 5.53
N LYS A 65 0.48 -14.45 5.18
CA LYS A 65 1.16 -15.75 5.15
C LYS A 65 2.17 -15.85 4.00
N GLY A 66 3.28 -16.54 4.25
CA GLY A 66 4.33 -16.81 3.25
C GLY A 66 5.37 -15.70 3.11
N TYR A 67 5.39 -14.76 4.04
CA TYR A 67 6.39 -13.71 4.13
C TYR A 67 6.97 -13.64 5.54
N HIS A 68 8.24 -13.28 5.64
CA HIS A 68 8.93 -13.00 6.89
C HIS A 68 9.72 -11.68 6.77
N GLU A 69 9.84 -10.94 7.88
CA GLU A 69 10.74 -9.79 7.92
C GLU A 69 12.18 -10.26 7.72
N CYS A 70 12.84 -9.74 6.70
CA CYS A 70 14.23 -10.09 6.36
C CYS A 70 15.18 -8.90 6.50
N GLN A 71 14.68 -7.67 6.52
CA GLN A 71 15.50 -6.47 6.71
C GLN A 71 14.69 -5.29 7.26
N ARG A 72 15.34 -4.42 8.03
CA ARG A 72 14.76 -3.18 8.56
C ARG A 72 15.76 -2.04 8.48
N PHE A 73 15.30 -0.87 8.05
CA PHE A 73 16.11 0.34 7.93
C PHE A 73 15.45 1.51 8.65
N PHE A 74 16.25 2.30 9.34
CA PHE A 74 15.77 3.57 9.88
C PHE A 74 15.35 4.52 8.76
N ASN A 75 14.16 5.12 8.90
CA ASN A 75 13.70 6.20 8.02
C ASN A 75 13.48 7.50 8.80
N SER A 76 12.61 7.52 9.81
CA SER A 76 12.36 8.72 10.60
C SER A 76 11.74 8.43 11.95
N TYR A 77 11.99 9.29 12.94
CA TYR A 77 11.25 9.25 14.21
C TYR A 77 9.81 9.73 14.07
N PHE A 78 9.55 10.66 13.14
CA PHE A 78 8.22 11.17 12.83
C PHE A 78 8.20 11.80 11.42
N HIS A 79 7.01 11.85 10.82
CA HIS A 79 6.75 12.42 9.52
C HIS A 79 5.36 13.11 9.53
N TRP A 80 5.17 14.14 8.69
CA TRP A 80 3.90 14.88 8.63
C TRP A 80 2.74 14.03 8.09
N ASP A 81 3.08 13.06 7.23
CA ASP A 81 2.21 11.97 6.81
C ASP A 81 2.53 10.74 7.66
N SER A 82 1.61 10.39 8.57
CA SER A 82 1.79 9.32 9.56
C SER A 82 1.99 7.95 8.93
N ARG A 83 1.56 7.74 7.68
CA ARG A 83 1.75 6.49 6.92
C ARG A 83 3.23 6.21 6.64
N ARG A 84 4.11 7.21 6.80
CA ARG A 84 5.55 7.14 6.55
C ARG A 84 6.40 7.31 7.80
N ASN A 85 5.80 7.21 8.98
CA ASN A 85 6.51 7.26 10.25
C ASN A 85 7.34 5.98 10.45
N GLY A 86 8.39 6.07 11.28
CA GLY A 86 9.14 4.91 11.71
C GLY A 86 10.07 4.36 10.65
N ASP A 87 10.37 3.07 10.78
CA ASP A 87 11.30 2.35 9.93
C ASP A 87 10.69 1.94 8.59
N VAL A 88 11.56 1.61 7.64
CA VAL A 88 11.21 0.87 6.42
C VAL A 88 11.52 -0.59 6.66
N ILE A 89 10.51 -1.44 6.50
CA ILE A 89 10.58 -2.88 6.76
C ILE A 89 10.48 -3.61 5.42
N VAL A 90 11.35 -4.59 5.21
CA VAL A 90 11.35 -5.48 4.05
C VAL A 90 10.92 -6.87 4.49
N TYR A 91 9.86 -7.36 3.87
CA TYR A 91 9.41 -8.73 4.00
C TYR A 91 9.79 -9.54 2.76
N CYS A 92 10.46 -10.67 2.97
CA CYS A 92 10.87 -11.60 1.92
C CYS A 92 9.87 -12.75 1.87
N ARG A 93 9.55 -13.21 0.66
CA ARG A 93 8.73 -14.41 0.47
C ARG A 93 9.55 -15.65 0.84
N ASP A 94 8.88 -16.61 1.49
CA ASP A 94 9.46 -17.93 1.80
C ASP A 94 9.82 -18.73 0.54
#